data_AF-T2MJ07-F1
#
_entry.id   AF-T2MJ07-F1
#
_cell.length_a   1.000
_cell.length_b   1.000
_cell.length_c   1.000
_cell.angle_alpha   90.00
_cell.angle_beta   90.00
_cell.angle_gamma   90.00
#
_symmetry.space_group_name_H-M   'P 1'
#
loop_
_entity.id
_entity.type
_entity.pdbx_description
1 polymer ?
#
loop_
_entity_poly.entity_id
_entity_poly.type
_entity_poly.pdbx_seq_one_letter_code
_entity_poly.pdbx_strand_id
1 'polypeptide(L)'
;MCDLPELSDEEKSKLKAKRDRSNKISKLMGDYLLKGYKMLGTVCQKCQAILMQNKQQEIYCVGCEEVDKLINKDAQYFKQQNNISLADVKGSSIDIIKNQITWATDQLSIDTLTLDQRQQFVNFIKLCCETRVLLMASVN
;
A
#
# COMPACT_ATOMS: atom_id res chain seq x y z
N MET A 1 -36.54 -15.57 15.45
CA MET A 1 -35.59 -14.51 15.07
C MET A 1 -34.20 -15.12 15.30
N CYS A 2 -33.35 -15.27 14.30
CA CYS A 2 -31.98 -15.69 14.56
C CYS A 2 -31.23 -14.43 15.01
N ASP A 3 -31.04 -14.28 16.32
CA ASP A 3 -30.22 -13.20 16.87
C ASP A 3 -28.78 -13.45 16.42
N LEU A 4 -28.33 -12.66 15.44
CA LEU A 4 -26.96 -12.71 14.97
C LEU A 4 -26.12 -12.01 16.06
N PRO A 5 -25.14 -12.68 16.68
CA PRO A 5 -24.33 -12.08 17.74
C PRO A 5 -23.64 -10.82 17.22
N GLU A 6 -23.70 -9.74 18.01
CA GLU A 6 -22.98 -8.51 17.70
C GLU A 6 -21.48 -8.79 17.73
N LEU A 7 -20.84 -8.61 16.57
CA LEU A 7 -19.40 -8.77 16.42
C LEU A 7 -18.67 -7.67 17.19
N SER A 8 -17.57 -8.04 17.84
CA SER A 8 -16.65 -7.07 18.44
C SER A 8 -16.03 -6.16 17.37
N ASP A 9 -15.55 -4.99 17.77
CA ASP A 9 -14.93 -4.04 16.84
C ASP A 9 -13.65 -4.61 16.18
N GLU A 10 -12.93 -5.48 16.89
CA GLU A 10 -11.79 -6.22 16.33
C GLU A 10 -12.21 -7.19 15.23
N GLU A 11 -13.28 -7.95 15.44
CA GLU A 11 -13.79 -8.90 14.44
C GLU A 11 -14.34 -8.16 13.22
N LYS A 12 -15.05 -7.04 13.42
CA LYS A 12 -15.50 -6.16 12.34
C LYS A 12 -14.32 -5.66 11.52
N SER A 13 -13.24 -5.24 12.17
CA SER A 13 -12.01 -4.77 11.50
C SER A 13 -11.36 -5.88 10.66
N LYS A 14 -11.20 -7.09 11.23
CA LYS A 14 -10.65 -8.26 10.52
C LYS A 14 -11.50 -8.65 9.30
N LEU A 15 -12.82 -8.63 9.45
CA LEU A 15 -13.76 -8.90 8.36
C LEU A 15 -13.66 -7.84 7.26
N LYS A 16 -13.57 -6.56 7.63
CA LYS A 16 -13.37 -5.47 6.67
C LYS A 16 -12.08 -5.66 5.89
N ALA A 17 -10.96 -5.96 6.56
CA ALA A 17 -9.67 -6.20 5.91
C ALA A 17 -9.74 -7.39 4.92
N LYS A 18 -10.40 -8.49 5.30
CA LYS A 18 -10.63 -9.63 4.41
C LYS A 18 -11.47 -9.25 3.19
N ARG A 19 -12.54 -8.46 3.38
CA ARG A 19 -13.42 -7.98 2.31
C ARG A 19 -12.66 -7.05 1.35
N ASP A 20 -11.89 -6.12 1.88
CA ASP A 20 -11.10 -5.18 1.08
C ASP A 20 -10.06 -5.91 0.24
N ARG A 21 -9.39 -6.91 0.81
CA ARG A 21 -8.49 -7.80 0.06
C ARG A 21 -9.23 -8.52 -1.06
N SER A 22 -10.39 -9.12 -0.77
CA SER A 22 -11.19 -9.82 -1.77
C SER A 22 -11.62 -8.89 -2.91
N ASN A 23 -12.04 -7.67 -2.60
CA ASN A 23 -12.45 -6.68 -3.59
C ASN A 23 -11.29 -6.31 -4.53
N LYS A 24 -10.08 -6.14 -4.00
CA LYS A 24 -8.88 -5.88 -4.81
C LYS A 24 -8.58 -7.05 -5.76
N ILE A 25 -8.69 -8.28 -5.27
CA ILE A 25 -8.53 -9.48 -6.11
C ILE A 25 -9.56 -9.48 -7.24
N SER A 26 -10.85 -9.33 -6.93
CA SER A 26 -11.92 -9.34 -7.94
C SER A 26 -11.74 -8.25 -9.00
N LYS A 27 -11.30 -7.05 -8.60
CA LYS A 27 -11.01 -5.96 -9.55
C LYS A 27 -9.90 -6.35 -10.53
N LEU A 28 -8.76 -6.83 -10.02
CA LEU A 28 -7.65 -7.24 -10.87
C LEU A 28 -8.02 -8.44 -11.74
N MET A 29 -8.77 -9.42 -11.22
CA MET A 29 -9.25 -10.54 -12.04
C MET A 29 -10.04 -10.05 -13.25
N GLY A 30 -10.89 -9.02 -13.09
CA GLY A 30 -11.57 -8.34 -14.20
C GLY A 30 -10.59 -7.78 -15.23
N ASP A 31 -9.57 -7.03 -14.79
CA ASP A 31 -8.54 -6.47 -15.68
C ASP A 31 -7.77 -7.56 -16.44
N TYR A 32 -7.47 -8.68 -15.78
CA TYR A 32 -6.78 -9.82 -16.38
C TYR A 32 -7.64 -10.55 -17.42
N LEU A 33 -8.95 -10.69 -17.18
CA LEU A 33 -9.89 -11.23 -18.17
C LEU A 33 -9.93 -10.35 -19.43
N LEU A 34 -9.95 -9.02 -19.27
CA LEU A 34 -9.91 -8.08 -20.40
C LEU A 34 -8.59 -8.18 -21.20
N LYS A 35 -7.49 -8.56 -20.54
CA LYS A 35 -6.19 -8.85 -21.21
C LYS A 35 -6.17 -10.21 -21.93
N GLY A 36 -7.22 -11.03 -21.78
CA GLY A 36 -7.37 -12.33 -22.42
C GLY A 36 -6.86 -13.51 -21.59
N TYR A 37 -6.79 -13.36 -20.27
CA TYR A 37 -6.55 -14.48 -19.36
C TYR A 37 -7.85 -15.29 -19.16
N LYS A 38 -7.71 -16.51 -18.65
CA LYS A 38 -8.83 -17.41 -18.35
C LYS A 38 -8.91 -17.68 -16.87
N MET A 39 -10.13 -17.70 -16.33
CA MET A 39 -10.37 -18.14 -14.96
C MET A 39 -10.48 -19.67 -14.92
N LEU A 40 -9.79 -20.32 -13.99
CA LEU A 40 -9.80 -21.77 -13.83
C LEU A 40 -10.87 -22.21 -12.81
N GLY A 41 -11.31 -23.47 -12.88
CA GLY A 41 -12.18 -24.08 -11.87
C GLY A 41 -11.45 -24.52 -10.59
N THR A 42 -10.20 -24.06 -10.40
CA THR A 42 -9.34 -24.42 -9.28
C THR A 42 -8.92 -23.19 -8.49
N VAL A 43 -8.59 -23.39 -7.21
CA VAL A 43 -8.21 -22.33 -6.28
C VAL A 43 -6.76 -22.47 -5.84
N CYS A 44 -6.16 -21.35 -5.44
CA CYS A 44 -4.84 -21.31 -4.86
C CYS A 44 -4.84 -21.93 -3.46
N GLN A 45 -3.96 -22.91 -3.20
CA GLN A 45 -3.84 -23.60 -1.92
C GLN A 45 -3.44 -22.69 -0.73
N LYS A 46 -2.88 -21.50 -1.01
CA LYS A 46 -2.43 -20.55 0.02
C LYS A 46 -3.53 -19.60 0.46
N CYS A 47 -4.24 -19.00 -0.48
CA CYS A 47 -5.18 -17.90 -0.19
C CYS A 47 -6.60 -18.14 -0.69
N GLN A 48 -6.87 -19.33 -1.24
CA GLN A 48 -8.17 -19.77 -1.74
C GLN A 48 -8.79 -18.90 -2.85
N ALA A 49 -8.03 -17.96 -3.41
CA ALA A 49 -8.44 -17.20 -4.59
C ALA A 49 -8.40 -18.09 -5.84
N ILE A 50 -9.32 -17.87 -6.77
CA ILE A 50 -9.39 -18.60 -8.03
C ILE A 50 -8.10 -18.37 -8.84
N LEU A 51 -7.58 -19.44 -9.45
CA LEU A 51 -6.40 -19.38 -10.29
C LEU A 51 -6.75 -18.86 -11.69
N MET A 52 -5.83 -18.10 -12.27
CA MET A 52 -5.94 -17.56 -13.62
C MET A 52 -4.90 -18.23 -14.51
N GLN A 53 -5.19 -18.37 -15.81
CA GLN A 53 -4.26 -18.85 -16.81
C GLN A 53 -4.00 -17.78 -17.85
N ASN A 54 -2.73 -17.51 -18.15
CA ASN A 54 -2.35 -16.55 -19.20
C ASN A 54 -2.43 -17.16 -20.60
N LYS A 55 -2.11 -16.38 -21.63
CA LYS A 55 -2.12 -16.82 -23.04
C LYS A 55 -1.06 -17.90 -23.33
N GLN A 56 -0.01 -17.95 -22.52
CA GLN A 56 1.10 -18.90 -22.56
C GLN A 56 0.80 -20.19 -21.77
N GLN A 57 -0.45 -20.37 -21.30
CA GLN A 57 -0.91 -21.50 -20.50
C GLN A 57 -0.33 -21.60 -19.08
N GLU A 58 0.36 -20.57 -18.60
CA GLU A 58 0.91 -20.54 -17.25
C GLU A 58 -0.19 -20.21 -16.22
N ILE A 59 -0.17 -20.95 -15.11
CA ILE A 59 -1.14 -20.81 -14.01
C ILE A 59 -0.62 -19.79 -13.00
N TYR A 60 -1.47 -18.85 -12.62
CA TYR A 60 -1.12 -17.66 -11.86
C TYR A 60 -2.17 -17.33 -10.80
N CYS A 61 -1.73 -16.91 -9.61
CA CYS A 61 -2.61 -16.46 -8.54
C CYS A 61 -2.48 -14.94 -8.34
N VAL A 62 -3.49 -14.20 -8.78
CA VAL A 62 -3.55 -12.72 -8.65
C VAL A 62 -3.47 -12.28 -7.17
N GLY A 63 -4.10 -13.02 -6.26
CA GLY A 63 -4.09 -12.69 -4.83
C GLY A 63 -2.69 -12.74 -4.20
N CYS A 64 -1.93 -13.79 -4.47
CA CYS A 64 -0.60 -13.96 -3.88
C CYS A 64 0.45 -13.09 -4.56
N GLU A 65 0.37 -12.96 -5.89
CA GLU A 65 1.43 -12.36 -6.69
C GLU A 65 1.28 -10.84 -6.85
N GLU A 66 0.05 -10.32 -6.86
CA GLU A 66 -0.19 -8.87 -6.96
C GLU A 66 -0.58 -8.30 -5.59
N VAL A 67 -1.70 -8.78 -5.04
CA VAL A 67 -2.34 -8.12 -3.89
C VAL A 67 -1.50 -8.24 -2.62
N ASP A 68 -1.07 -9.46 -2.29
CA ASP A 68 -0.29 -9.70 -1.07
C ASP A 68 1.12 -9.09 -1.18
N LYS A 69 1.73 -9.06 -2.38
CA LYS A 69 3.04 -8.42 -2.58
C LYS A 69 2.95 -6.90 -2.50
N LEU A 70 1.89 -6.28 -3.01
CA LEU A 70 1.65 -4.84 -2.86
C LEU A 70 1.41 -4.46 -1.39
N ILE A 71 0.57 -5.21 -0.68
CA ILE A 71 0.33 -4.98 0.76
C ILE A 71 1.64 -5.12 1.57
N ASN A 72 2.48 -6.10 1.23
CA ASN A 72 3.77 -6.27 1.88
C ASN A 72 4.80 -5.19 1.49
N LYS A 73 4.79 -4.70 0.25
CA LYS A 73 5.63 -3.55 -0.15
C LYS A 73 5.18 -2.29 0.60
N ASP A 74 3.90 -2.00 0.66
CA ASP A 74 3.37 -0.86 1.42
C ASP A 74 3.74 -0.99 2.91
N ALA A 75 3.55 -2.17 3.52
CA ALA A 75 3.95 -2.42 4.90
C ALA A 75 5.46 -2.36 5.15
N GLN A 76 6.29 -2.76 4.17
CA GLN A 76 7.74 -2.59 4.22
C GLN A 76 8.13 -1.10 4.08
N TYR A 77 7.47 -0.35 3.21
CA TYR A 77 7.63 1.10 3.09
C TYR A 77 7.26 1.82 4.39
N PHE A 78 6.17 1.44 5.06
CA PHE A 78 5.78 2.00 6.36
C PHE A 78 6.73 1.60 7.51
N LYS A 79 7.32 0.39 7.47
CA LYS A 79 8.35 -0.01 8.46
C LYS A 79 9.69 0.68 8.25
N GLN A 80 10.04 1.01 7.00
CA GLN A 80 11.23 1.81 6.68
C GLN A 80 11.05 3.29 7.04
N GLN A 81 9.82 3.81 6.99
CA GLN A 81 9.48 5.20 7.34
C GLN A 81 9.55 5.56 8.83
N ASN A 82 9.54 4.58 9.73
CA ASN A 82 9.70 4.83 11.16
C ASN A 82 11.17 4.96 11.62
N ASN A 83 12.14 4.91 10.68
CA ASN A 83 13.57 5.08 10.97
C ASN A 83 14.31 5.75 9.78
N ILE A 84 13.77 6.83 9.22
CA ILE A 84 14.40 7.59 8.13
C ILE A 84 15.31 8.66 8.70
N SER A 85 16.61 8.60 8.37
CA SER A 85 17.58 9.67 8.64
C SER A 85 17.64 10.67 7.48
N LEU A 86 18.16 11.87 7.72
CA LEU A 86 18.36 12.90 6.68
C LEU A 86 19.21 12.42 5.48
N ALA A 87 20.01 11.35 5.64
CA ALA A 87 20.85 10.82 4.58
C ALA A 87 20.09 9.99 3.53
N ASP A 88 18.92 9.45 3.89
CA ASP A 88 18.15 8.51 3.06
C ASP A 88 17.30 9.18 1.97
N VAL A 89 17.27 10.51 1.94
CA VAL A 89 16.44 11.30 1.01
C VAL A 89 17.11 11.42 -0.37
N LYS A 90 18.44 11.29 -0.45
CA LYS A 90 19.19 11.37 -1.73
C LYS A 90 19.00 10.09 -2.54
N GLY A 91 18.18 10.18 -3.61
CA GLY A 91 17.91 9.08 -4.55
C GLY A 91 16.45 8.58 -4.55
N SER A 92 15.58 9.18 -3.75
CA SER A 92 14.15 8.83 -3.73
C SER A 92 13.41 9.33 -4.98
N SER A 93 12.44 8.54 -5.48
CA SER A 93 11.55 8.97 -6.58
C SER A 93 10.63 10.12 -6.15
N ILE A 94 10.19 10.94 -7.12
CA ILE A 94 9.28 12.08 -6.90
C ILE A 94 8.00 11.63 -6.17
N ASP A 95 7.47 10.45 -6.46
CA ASP A 95 6.25 9.93 -5.83
C ASP A 95 6.47 9.55 -4.36
N ILE A 96 7.67 9.08 -4.01
CA ILE A 96 8.06 8.78 -2.63
C ILE A 96 8.13 10.08 -1.83
N ILE A 97 8.74 11.12 -2.40
CA ILE A 97 8.86 12.43 -1.77
C ILE A 97 7.47 13.06 -1.55
N LYS A 98 6.56 12.95 -2.51
CA LYS A 98 5.16 13.41 -2.35
C LYS A 98 4.47 12.72 -1.18
N ASN A 99 4.57 11.40 -1.11
CA ASN A 99 3.95 10.62 -0.03
C ASN A 99 4.56 10.96 1.36
N GLN A 100 5.87 11.20 1.43
CA GLN A 100 6.54 11.64 2.67
C GLN A 100 6.06 13.02 3.14
N ILE A 101 5.87 13.97 2.21
CA ILE A 101 5.35 15.32 2.53
C ILE A 101 3.91 15.21 3.04
N THR A 102 3.06 14.44 2.38
CA THR A 102 1.66 14.24 2.79
C THR A 102 1.59 13.66 4.20
N TRP A 103 2.33 12.58 4.47
CA TRP A 103 2.36 11.97 5.79
C TRP A 103 2.84 12.91 6.90
N ALA A 104 3.95 13.63 6.67
CA ALA A 104 4.48 14.56 7.67
C ALA A 104 3.51 15.74 7.93
N THR A 105 2.78 16.18 6.90
CA THR A 105 1.71 17.18 7.03
C THR A 105 0.55 16.66 7.87
N ASP A 106 0.16 15.39 7.68
CA ASP A 106 -0.88 14.74 8.48
C ASP A 106 -0.46 14.63 9.95
N GLN A 107 0.83 14.35 10.24
CA GLN A 107 1.34 14.32 11.62
C GLN A 107 1.22 15.68 12.31
N LEU A 108 1.50 16.79 11.60
CA LEU A 108 1.39 18.15 12.18
C LEU A 108 -0.04 18.52 12.61
N SER A 109 -1.04 17.80 12.09
CA SER A 109 -2.45 17.99 12.44
C SER A 109 -2.84 17.30 13.76
N ILE A 110 -1.93 16.55 14.38
CA ILE A 110 -2.13 15.89 15.67
C ILE A 110 -1.86 16.88 16.80
N ASP A 111 -2.83 17.11 17.69
CA ASP A 111 -2.75 18.11 18.76
C ASP A 111 -1.75 17.75 19.87
N THR A 112 -1.44 16.46 20.04
CA THR A 112 -0.59 15.95 21.12
C THR A 112 0.92 16.03 20.85
N LEU A 113 1.35 16.62 19.73
CA LEU A 113 2.78 16.73 19.40
C LEU A 113 3.48 17.83 20.21
N THR A 114 4.67 17.50 20.73
CA THR A 114 5.55 18.47 21.37
C THR A 114 6.11 19.47 20.36
N LEU A 115 6.54 20.64 20.84
CA LEU A 115 7.11 21.68 19.98
C LEU A 115 8.34 21.18 19.19
N ASP A 116 9.19 20.37 19.84
CA ASP A 116 10.37 19.77 19.21
C ASP A 116 9.99 18.79 18.09
N GLN A 117 9.00 17.91 18.33
CA GLN A 117 8.50 16.99 17.30
C GLN A 117 7.89 17.74 16.12
N ARG A 118 7.12 18.81 16.37
CA ARG A 118 6.59 19.67 15.31
C ARG A 118 7.72 20.29 14.48
N GLN A 119 8.78 20.79 15.13
CA GLN A 119 9.95 21.34 14.45
C GLN A 119 10.67 20.30 13.60
N GLN A 120 10.78 19.05 14.08
CA GLN A 120 11.37 17.95 13.32
C GLN A 120 10.57 17.65 12.04
N PHE A 121 9.24 17.60 12.10
CA PHE A 121 8.40 17.39 10.92
C PHE A 121 8.50 18.55 9.91
N VAL A 122 8.52 19.79 10.38
CA VAL A 122 8.70 20.96 9.49
C VAL A 122 10.06 20.92 8.78
N ASN A 123 11.13 20.58 9.49
CA ASN A 123 12.47 20.43 8.91
C ASN A 123 12.53 19.27 7.90
N PHE A 124 11.84 18.17 8.18
CA PHE A 124 11.74 17.03 7.28
C PHE A 124 10.98 17.38 5.98
N ILE A 125 9.85 18.09 6.08
CA ILE A 125 9.10 18.57 4.92
C ILE A 125 9.96 19.52 4.07
N LYS A 126 10.72 20.43 4.70
CA LYS A 126 11.63 21.34 3.99
C LYS A 126 12.66 20.58 3.16
N LEU A 127 13.30 19.56 3.75
CA LEU A 127 14.29 18.72 3.06
C LEU A 127 13.70 17.95 1.87
N CYS A 128 12.47 17.43 2.03
CA CYS A 128 11.75 16.75 0.96
C CYS A 128 11.48 17.69 -0.23
N CYS A 129 11.07 18.94 0.05
CA CYS A 129 10.85 19.96 -0.97
C CYS A 129 12.13 20.34 -1.72
N GLU A 130 13.24 20.54 -1.01
CA GLU A 130 14.54 20.83 -1.62
C GLU A 130 15.01 19.69 -2.54
N THR A 131 14.86 18.44 -2.09
CA THR A 131 15.22 17.26 -2.89
C THR A 131 14.35 17.15 -4.15
N ARG A 132 13.05 17.45 -4.07
CA ARG A 132 12.15 17.47 -5.23
C ARG A 132 12.62 18.46 -6.29
N VAL A 133 13.03 19.67 -5.88
CA VAL A 133 13.52 20.71 -6.80
C VAL A 133 14.79 20.24 -7.51
N LEU A 134 15.73 19.62 -6.78
CA LEU A 134 16.97 19.09 -7.35
C LEU A 134 16.71 17.97 -8.36
N LEU A 135 15.80 17.04 -8.05
CA LEU A 135 15.44 15.95 -8.96
C LEU A 135 14.74 16.45 -10.23
N MET A 136 13.89 17.48 -10.12
CA MET A 136 13.28 18.10 -11.30
C MET A 136 14.31 18.85 -12.16
N ALA A 137 15.35 19.42 -11.56
CA ALA A 137 16.42 20.09 -12.31
C ALA A 137 17.33 19.11 -13.08
N SER A 138 17.48 17.87 -12.60
CA SER A 138 18.29 16.82 -13.27
C SER A 138 17.61 16.12 -14.45
N VAL A 139 16.36 16.46 -14.77
CA VAL A 139 15.57 15.86 -15.88
C VAL A 139 15.54 16.77 -17.13
N ASN A 140 16.27 17.89 -17.11
CA ASN A 140 16.46 18.79 -18.27
C ASN A 140 17.80 18.56 -18.97
#